data_AF-A0A0A1I588-F1
#
_entry.id   AF-A0A0A1I588-F1
#
_cell.length_a   1.000
_cell.length_b   1.000
_cell.length_c   1.000
_cell.angle_alpha   90.00
_cell.angle_beta   90.00
_cell.angle_gamma   90.00
#
_symmetry.space_group_name_H-M   'P 1'
#
loop_
_entity.id
_entity.type
_entity.pdbx_description
1 polymer ?
#
loop_
_entity_poly.entity_id
_entity_poly.type
_entity_poly.pdbx_seq_one_letter_code
_entity_poly.pdbx_strand_id
1 'polypeptide(L)'
;MPNRTAAARDYLHTIDLCVLRFNREAQALEILLNRREAEPFAGHWALPGIVVNGGVEDLTLNDAVERLRNSNKVGMPLAWIEQVGTVGDAFRDPRCWSSSTFYLAIVSDTPPLAEHQGFFTLKDVADATIKLPFDHNSLVAAVQERLLSKALYSSLPLMFLGPEFSAPEAVGIFSLVLERPVLKTSMRQRLLKMTEAGYLQETGRKKSGDGGRPQRTVENLKPGSVYLFDRCFLE
;
A
#
# COMPACT_ATOMS: atom_id res chain seq x y z
N MET A 1 -40.90 -5.26 -33.37
CA MET A 1 -39.82 -5.24 -32.37
C MET A 1 -39.85 -3.89 -31.68
N PRO A 2 -40.31 -3.77 -30.42
CA PRO A 2 -40.32 -2.46 -29.77
C PRO A 2 -38.87 -2.03 -29.52
N ASN A 3 -38.55 -0.86 -30.04
CA ASN A 3 -37.28 -0.17 -29.89
C ASN A 3 -37.06 0.13 -28.40
N ARG A 4 -36.36 -0.76 -27.68
CA ARG A 4 -35.88 -0.51 -26.33
C ARG A 4 -34.69 0.43 -26.43
N THR A 5 -34.95 1.73 -26.52
CA THR A 5 -33.99 2.73 -26.02
C THR A 5 -33.91 2.52 -24.50
N ALA A 6 -33.02 1.63 -24.06
CA ALA A 6 -32.70 1.50 -22.65
C ALA A 6 -32.18 2.86 -22.17
N ALA A 7 -32.84 3.46 -21.18
CA ALA A 7 -32.30 4.64 -20.52
C ALA A 7 -30.87 4.33 -20.07
N ALA A 8 -29.94 5.26 -20.30
CA ALA A 8 -28.58 5.14 -19.81
C ALA A 8 -28.65 4.86 -18.30
N ARG A 9 -28.12 3.71 -17.88
CA ARG A 9 -28.01 3.39 -16.46
C ARG A 9 -26.72 4.01 -15.96
N ASP A 10 -26.82 4.77 -14.88
CA ASP A 10 -25.64 5.36 -14.26
C ASP A 10 -24.66 4.25 -13.84
N TYR A 11 -23.38 4.50 -14.13
CA TYR A 11 -22.27 3.62 -13.81
C TYR A 11 -21.10 4.45 -13.31
N LEU A 12 -20.49 4.01 -12.21
CA LEU A 12 -19.27 4.61 -11.69
C LEU A 12 -18.12 3.61 -11.69
N HIS A 13 -16.98 4.02 -12.24
CA HIS A 13 -15.73 3.33 -12.04
C HIS A 13 -14.81 4.20 -11.17
N THR A 14 -14.27 3.64 -10.09
CA THR A 14 -13.34 4.34 -9.20
C THR A 14 -11.96 3.69 -9.17
N ILE A 15 -10.97 4.50 -8.82
CA ILE A 15 -9.65 4.04 -8.40
C ILE A 15 -9.51 4.34 -6.91
N ASP A 16 -9.11 3.34 -6.13
CA ASP A 16 -8.86 3.47 -4.68
C ASP A 16 -7.42 3.02 -4.35
N LEU A 17 -6.66 3.84 -3.62
CA LEU A 17 -5.28 3.51 -3.20
C LEU A 17 -5.24 3.17 -1.70
N CYS A 18 -4.81 1.95 -1.38
CA CYS A 18 -4.41 1.58 -0.03
C CYS A 18 -2.94 1.96 0.18
N VAL A 19 -2.70 3.20 0.59
CA VAL A 19 -1.35 3.73 0.84
C VAL A 19 -0.90 3.33 2.25
N LEU A 20 0.09 2.46 2.32
CA LEU A 20 0.62 1.90 3.56
C LEU A 20 1.94 2.56 3.95
N ARG A 21 2.16 2.71 5.26
CA ARG A 21 3.45 3.10 5.83
C ARG A 21 3.84 2.18 6.98
N PHE A 22 5.12 2.20 7.33
CA PHE A 22 5.62 1.62 8.57
C PHE A 22 5.85 2.70 9.62
N ASN A 23 5.06 2.68 10.70
CA ASN A 23 5.29 3.53 11.86
C ASN A 23 6.37 2.89 12.74
N ARG A 24 7.57 3.49 12.72
CA ARG A 24 8.74 2.99 13.44
C ARG A 24 8.60 3.13 14.96
N GLU A 25 7.91 4.15 15.44
CA GLU A 25 7.72 4.36 16.89
C GLU A 25 6.73 3.34 17.46
N ALA A 26 5.60 3.16 16.78
CA ALA A 26 4.57 2.20 17.19
C ALA A 26 4.88 0.75 16.79
N GLN A 27 5.92 0.52 15.96
CA GLN A 27 6.24 -0.78 15.35
C GLN A 27 5.01 -1.42 14.66
N ALA A 28 4.25 -0.62 13.92
CA ALA A 28 2.99 -1.03 13.29
C ALA A 28 2.90 -0.59 11.83
N LEU A 29 2.13 -1.34 11.03
CA LEU A 29 1.72 -0.90 9.70
C LEU A 29 0.47 -0.04 9.82
N GLU A 30 0.47 1.07 9.10
CA GLU A 30 -0.64 2.01 9.07
C GLU A 30 -1.07 2.27 7.63
N ILE A 31 -2.33 2.66 7.46
CA ILE A 31 -2.96 3.00 6.19
C ILE A 31 -3.41 4.46 6.20
N LEU A 32 -3.18 5.16 5.09
CA LEU A 32 -3.68 6.51 4.85
C LEU A 32 -5.19 6.48 4.60
N LEU A 33 -5.93 7.28 5.36
CA LEU A 33 -7.34 7.56 5.12
C LEU A 33 -7.55 9.07 4.99
N ASN A 34 -8.57 9.43 4.21
CA ASN A 34 -9.00 10.79 4.01
C ASN A 34 -10.42 11.01 4.54
N ARG A 35 -10.65 12.16 5.16
CA ARG A 35 -11.99 12.58 5.54
C ARG A 35 -12.75 13.03 4.29
N ARG A 36 -13.90 12.40 4.02
CA ARG A 36 -14.74 12.73 2.86
C ARG A 36 -15.43 14.07 3.04
N GLU A 37 -15.41 14.91 2.02
CA GLU A 37 -16.12 16.19 2.02
C GLU A 37 -17.54 16.08 1.44
N ALA A 38 -17.76 15.13 0.54
CA ALA A 38 -18.99 15.01 -0.23
C ALA A 38 -19.80 13.75 0.12
N GLU A 39 -21.12 13.85 -0.02
CA GLU A 39 -22.03 12.72 0.06
C GLU A 39 -21.82 11.71 -1.10
N PRO A 40 -22.11 10.41 -0.89
CA PRO A 40 -22.54 9.82 0.37
C PRO A 40 -21.40 9.73 1.40
N PHE A 41 -21.75 9.66 2.68
CA PHE A 41 -20.82 9.49 3.81
C PHE A 41 -19.88 10.68 4.02
N ALA A 42 -20.40 11.91 3.88
CA ALA A 42 -19.61 13.10 4.22
C ALA A 42 -19.12 13.03 5.68
N GLY A 43 -17.94 13.57 5.95
CA GLY A 43 -17.29 13.59 7.26
C GLY A 43 -16.68 12.26 7.73
N HIS A 44 -16.90 11.15 7.02
CA HIS A 44 -16.33 9.83 7.35
C HIS A 44 -14.91 9.67 6.79
N TRP A 45 -14.09 8.86 7.44
CA TRP A 45 -12.79 8.42 6.93
C TRP A 45 -12.95 7.38 5.83
N ALA A 46 -12.21 7.51 4.74
CA ALA A 46 -12.28 6.59 3.59
C ALA A 46 -10.91 6.45 2.91
N LEU A 47 -10.77 5.45 2.05
CA LEU A 47 -9.58 5.34 1.21
C LEU A 47 -9.44 6.58 0.30
N PRO A 48 -8.20 7.01 0.02
CA PRO A 48 -7.92 7.92 -1.07
C PRO A 48 -8.45 7.33 -2.38
N GLY A 49 -9.48 7.95 -2.94
CA GLY A 49 -10.13 7.46 -4.15
C GLY A 49 -10.68 8.56 -5.05
N ILE A 50 -10.82 8.25 -6.34
CA ILE A 50 -11.39 9.13 -7.37
C ILE A 50 -12.28 8.35 -8.33
N VAL A 51 -13.16 9.07 -9.01
CA VAL A 51 -13.93 8.55 -10.15
C VAL A 51 -13.10 8.72 -11.43
N VAL A 52 -13.04 7.66 -12.24
CA VAL A 52 -12.46 7.67 -13.60
C VAL A 52 -13.38 8.46 -14.52
N ASN A 53 -12.82 9.32 -15.37
CA ASN A 53 -13.58 10.26 -16.20
C ASN A 53 -14.57 11.13 -15.40
N GLY A 54 -14.19 11.51 -14.18
CA GLY A 54 -14.98 12.39 -13.33
C GLY A 54 -14.93 13.85 -13.82
N GLY A 55 -14.16 14.70 -13.13
CA GLY A 55 -13.97 16.10 -13.53
C GLY A 55 -12.84 16.31 -14.56
N VAL A 56 -12.11 15.24 -14.91
CA VAL A 56 -10.98 15.24 -15.84
C VAL A 56 -11.08 13.97 -16.67
N GLU A 57 -10.82 14.07 -17.98
CA GLU A 57 -10.75 12.93 -18.89
C GLU A 57 -9.48 12.11 -18.62
N ASP A 58 -9.66 10.80 -18.41
CA ASP A 58 -8.59 9.82 -18.26
C ASP A 58 -8.60 8.91 -19.51
N LEU A 59 -7.52 8.88 -20.29
CA LEU A 59 -7.44 8.03 -21.49
C LEU A 59 -7.23 6.56 -21.14
N THR A 60 -6.62 6.31 -19.97
CA THR A 60 -6.34 4.99 -19.42
C THR A 60 -6.61 4.95 -17.91
N LEU A 61 -6.74 3.75 -17.34
CA LEU A 61 -6.77 3.60 -15.88
C LEU A 61 -5.51 4.12 -15.21
N ASN A 62 -4.36 4.02 -15.88
CA ASN A 62 -3.10 4.53 -15.36
C ASN A 62 -3.11 6.06 -15.22
N ASP A 63 -3.81 6.77 -16.11
CA ASP A 63 -3.96 8.23 -16.00
C ASP A 63 -4.74 8.60 -14.74
N ALA A 64 -5.81 7.85 -14.44
CA ALA A 64 -6.56 8.01 -13.19
C ALA A 64 -5.68 7.70 -11.96
N VAL A 65 -4.90 6.62 -11.98
CA VAL A 65 -3.97 6.27 -10.90
C VAL A 65 -2.95 7.39 -10.65
N GLU A 66 -2.32 7.89 -11.71
CA GLU A 66 -1.35 8.99 -11.61
C GLU A 66 -2.03 10.29 -11.15
N ARG A 67 -3.25 10.58 -11.61
CA ARG A 67 -4.03 11.72 -11.13
C ARG A 67 -4.33 11.61 -9.63
N LEU A 68 -4.70 10.44 -9.13
CA LEU A 68 -4.92 10.20 -7.70
C LEU A 68 -3.62 10.33 -6.90
N ARG A 69 -2.55 9.69 -7.36
CA ARG A 69 -1.21 9.73 -6.75
C ARG A 69 -0.71 11.17 -6.56
N ASN A 70 -0.89 12.01 -7.58
CA ASN A 70 -0.43 13.40 -7.59
C ASN A 70 -1.44 14.40 -6.97
N SER A 71 -2.62 13.94 -6.55
CA SER A 71 -3.64 14.80 -5.92
C SER A 71 -3.36 15.03 -4.43
N ASN A 72 -4.03 16.03 -3.84
CA ASN A 72 -4.02 16.29 -2.39
C ASN A 72 -4.64 15.17 -1.53
N LYS A 73 -5.16 14.10 -2.16
CA LYS A 73 -5.64 12.90 -1.47
C LYS A 73 -4.50 11.94 -1.11
N VAL A 74 -3.41 11.97 -1.87
CA VAL A 74 -2.18 11.22 -1.58
C VAL A 74 -1.05 12.22 -1.46
N GLY A 75 -0.54 12.75 -2.57
CA GLY A 75 0.43 13.85 -2.56
C GLY A 75 1.78 13.47 -1.94
N MET A 76 2.11 12.17 -1.97
CA MET A 76 3.29 11.60 -1.34
C MET A 76 4.07 10.76 -2.36
N PRO A 77 5.42 10.75 -2.32
CA PRO A 77 6.22 9.87 -3.16
C PRO A 77 6.02 8.41 -2.74
N LEU A 78 5.49 7.60 -3.67
CA LEU A 78 5.30 6.17 -3.45
C LEU A 78 6.61 5.42 -3.76
N ALA A 79 7.05 4.58 -2.81
CA ALA A 79 8.16 3.64 -3.00
C ALA A 79 7.73 2.42 -3.83
N TRP A 80 6.44 2.08 -3.80
CA TRP A 80 5.84 1.00 -4.56
C TRP A 80 4.36 1.27 -4.83
N ILE A 81 3.86 0.81 -5.98
CA ILE A 81 2.44 0.76 -6.30
C ILE A 81 2.16 -0.47 -7.18
N GLU A 82 1.08 -1.21 -6.89
CA GLU A 82 0.60 -2.29 -7.75
C GLU A 82 -0.90 -2.48 -7.66
N GLN A 83 -1.53 -2.89 -8.76
CA GLN A 83 -2.94 -3.24 -8.79
C GLN A 83 -3.17 -4.55 -8.03
N VAL A 84 -4.17 -4.57 -7.14
CA VAL A 84 -4.51 -5.77 -6.36
C VAL A 84 -5.69 -6.50 -6.98
N GLY A 85 -6.73 -5.76 -7.38
CA GLY A 85 -7.94 -6.35 -7.92
C GLY A 85 -8.93 -5.31 -8.44
N THR A 86 -10.09 -5.80 -8.87
CA THR A 86 -11.25 -4.98 -9.22
C THR A 86 -12.49 -5.63 -8.66
N VAL A 87 -13.32 -4.86 -7.97
CA VAL A 87 -14.64 -5.27 -7.49
C VAL A 87 -15.71 -4.52 -8.26
N GLY A 88 -16.90 -5.08 -8.38
CA GLY A 88 -18.02 -4.37 -8.98
C GLY A 88 -19.35 -5.07 -8.78
N ASP A 89 -20.32 -4.32 -8.29
CA ASP A 89 -21.68 -4.78 -8.04
C ASP A 89 -22.65 -3.60 -7.87
N ALA A 90 -23.93 -3.93 -7.65
CA ALA A 90 -25.03 -2.97 -7.53
C ALA A 90 -25.20 -2.37 -6.12
N PHE A 91 -24.42 -2.83 -5.14
CA PHE A 91 -24.68 -2.58 -3.71
C PHE A 91 -23.53 -1.83 -3.03
N ARG A 92 -22.31 -1.93 -3.57
CA ARG A 92 -21.11 -1.32 -2.99
C ARG A 92 -21.18 0.20 -2.93
N ASP A 93 -21.87 0.83 -3.88
CA ASP A 93 -22.13 2.27 -3.90
C ASP A 93 -23.65 2.49 -3.92
N PRO A 94 -24.23 3.22 -2.95
CA PRO A 94 -25.67 3.43 -2.87
C PRO A 94 -26.24 4.24 -4.04
N ARG A 95 -25.40 4.89 -4.84
CA ARG A 95 -25.85 5.76 -5.94
C ARG A 95 -26.23 4.98 -7.19
N CYS A 96 -25.44 3.97 -7.56
CA CYS A 96 -25.62 3.23 -8.81
C CYS A 96 -24.75 1.98 -8.85
N TRP A 97 -24.88 1.18 -9.92
CA TRP A 97 -23.94 0.09 -10.18
C TRP A 97 -22.53 0.68 -10.30
N SER A 98 -21.58 0.13 -9.56
CA SER A 98 -20.23 0.68 -9.58
C SER A 98 -19.18 -0.41 -9.50
N SER A 99 -17.97 -0.05 -9.88
CA SER A 99 -16.79 -0.88 -9.74
C SER A 99 -15.63 -0.04 -9.26
N SER A 100 -14.70 -0.66 -8.56
CA SER A 100 -13.46 -0.04 -8.13
C SER A 100 -12.28 -0.93 -8.50
N THR A 101 -11.27 -0.36 -9.14
CA THR A 101 -9.94 -0.96 -9.25
C THR A 101 -9.07 -0.41 -8.14
N PHE A 102 -8.55 -1.28 -7.28
CA PHE A 102 -7.85 -0.88 -6.07
C PHE A 102 -6.41 -1.38 -6.06
N TYR A 103 -5.54 -0.60 -5.42
CA TYR A 103 -4.10 -0.77 -5.47
C TYR A 103 -3.49 -0.80 -4.07
N LEU A 104 -2.40 -1.56 -3.95
CA LEU A 104 -1.47 -1.48 -2.85
C LEU A 104 -0.43 -0.41 -3.19
N ALA A 105 -0.23 0.55 -2.30
CA ALA A 105 0.85 1.52 -2.40
C ALA A 105 1.66 1.54 -1.09
N ILE A 106 2.97 1.78 -1.19
CA ILE A 106 3.86 1.88 -0.02
C ILE A 106 4.58 3.22 -0.07
N VAL A 107 4.62 3.91 1.07
CA VAL A 107 5.49 5.08 1.29
C VAL A 107 6.58 4.71 2.30
N SER A 108 7.81 5.15 2.02
CA SER A 108 8.94 5.02 2.95
C SER A 108 9.21 6.29 3.75
N ASP A 109 8.73 7.42 3.25
CA ASP A 109 8.82 8.73 3.89
C ASP A 109 7.45 9.42 3.79
N THR A 110 7.08 10.11 4.85
CA THR A 110 5.75 10.70 5.02
C THR A 110 5.91 12.21 5.26
N PRO A 111 5.61 13.07 4.28
CA PRO A 111 5.51 14.50 4.54
C PRO A 111 4.42 14.80 5.58
N PRO A 112 4.41 16.03 6.15
CA PRO A 112 3.31 16.47 7.01
C PRO A 112 1.96 16.27 6.32
N LEU A 113 1.02 15.68 7.05
CA LEU A 113 -0.32 15.42 6.55
C LEU A 113 -1.13 16.71 6.44
N ALA A 114 -2.04 16.77 5.47
CA ALA A 114 -3.11 17.75 5.46
C ALA A 114 -4.16 17.43 6.54
N GLU A 115 -4.97 18.41 6.93
CA GLU A 115 -5.99 18.27 7.99
C GLU A 115 -7.00 17.14 7.71
N HIS A 116 -7.33 16.92 6.43
CA HIS A 116 -8.25 15.87 6.01
C HIS A 116 -7.59 14.49 5.89
N GLN A 117 -6.31 14.34 6.22
CA GLN A 117 -5.56 13.09 6.11
C GLN A 117 -5.22 12.53 7.50
N GLY A 118 -5.22 11.21 7.63
CA GLY A 118 -4.82 10.53 8.86
C GLY A 118 -4.29 9.12 8.58
N PHE A 119 -3.33 8.68 9.39
CA PHE A 119 -2.89 7.28 9.39
C PHE A 119 -3.57 6.52 10.53
N PHE A 120 -4.01 5.30 10.20
CA PHE A 120 -4.70 4.41 11.12
C PHE A 120 -4.04 3.04 11.05
N THR A 121 -4.06 2.27 12.15
CA THR A 121 -3.53 0.91 12.18
C THR A 121 -4.15 0.08 11.05
N LEU A 122 -3.32 -0.55 10.22
CA LEU A 122 -3.80 -1.35 9.09
C LEU A 122 -4.74 -2.46 9.55
N LYS A 123 -4.39 -3.12 10.66
CA LYS A 123 -5.16 -4.23 11.23
C LYS A 123 -6.57 -3.80 11.64
N ASP A 124 -6.69 -2.71 12.40
CA ASP A 124 -7.99 -2.20 12.86
C ASP A 124 -8.91 -1.79 11.70
N VAL A 125 -8.33 -1.35 10.58
CA VAL A 125 -9.10 -1.07 9.36
C VAL A 125 -9.45 -2.35 8.61
N ALA A 126 -8.52 -3.29 8.48
CA ALA A 126 -8.73 -4.55 7.75
C ALA A 126 -9.77 -5.46 8.42
N ASP A 127 -9.79 -5.52 9.76
CA ASP A 127 -10.77 -6.30 10.53
C ASP A 127 -12.09 -5.57 10.80
N ALA A 128 -12.22 -4.36 10.26
CA ALA A 128 -13.39 -3.47 10.40
C ALA A 128 -13.69 -3.03 11.84
N THR A 129 -12.70 -3.06 12.75
CA THR A 129 -12.77 -2.32 14.03
C THR A 129 -12.97 -0.83 13.78
N ILE A 130 -12.28 -0.27 12.77
CA ILE A 130 -12.53 1.05 12.20
C ILE A 130 -13.36 0.87 10.93
N LYS A 131 -14.63 1.26 10.99
CA LYS A 131 -15.57 1.12 9.86
C LYS A 131 -15.36 2.23 8.84
N LEU A 132 -15.19 1.84 7.58
CA LEU A 132 -15.08 2.73 6.44
C LEU A 132 -16.37 2.70 5.60
N PRO A 133 -16.68 3.78 4.86
CA PRO A 133 -17.74 3.82 3.88
C PRO A 133 -17.61 2.75 2.79
N PHE A 134 -18.73 2.45 2.13
CA PHE A 134 -18.82 1.51 1.01
C PHE A 134 -18.33 0.11 1.42
N ASP A 135 -17.48 -0.51 0.58
CA ASP A 135 -16.83 -1.80 0.77
C ASP A 135 -15.32 -1.64 1.10
N HIS A 136 -14.88 -0.45 1.52
CA HIS A 136 -13.45 -0.13 1.66
C HIS A 136 -12.71 -1.05 2.63
N ASN A 137 -13.32 -1.48 3.74
CA ASN A 137 -12.69 -2.44 4.66
C ASN A 137 -12.32 -3.74 3.95
N SER A 138 -13.19 -4.24 3.06
CA SER A 138 -12.91 -5.45 2.27
C SER A 138 -11.77 -5.25 1.27
N LEU A 139 -11.65 -4.06 0.67
CA LEU A 139 -10.51 -3.71 -0.20
C LEU A 139 -9.20 -3.73 0.60
N VAL A 140 -9.20 -3.15 1.81
CA VAL A 140 -8.03 -3.11 2.70
C VAL A 140 -7.63 -4.52 3.14
N ALA A 141 -8.58 -5.36 3.51
CA ALA A 141 -8.31 -6.76 3.86
C ALA A 141 -7.64 -7.53 2.70
N ALA A 142 -8.15 -7.36 1.47
CA ALA A 142 -7.55 -7.96 0.28
C ALA A 142 -6.14 -7.43 -0.01
N VAL A 143 -5.88 -6.14 0.25
CA VAL A 143 -4.55 -5.54 0.14
C VAL A 143 -3.59 -6.11 1.20
N GLN A 144 -4.03 -6.27 2.44
CA GLN A 144 -3.22 -6.87 3.50
C GLN A 144 -2.84 -8.32 3.15
N GLU A 145 -3.80 -9.11 2.67
CA GLU A 145 -3.55 -10.48 2.22
C GLU A 145 -2.57 -10.53 1.04
N ARG A 146 -2.71 -9.61 0.07
CA ARG A 146 -1.78 -9.46 -1.05
C ARG A 146 -0.37 -9.15 -0.57
N LEU A 147 -0.22 -8.22 0.38
CA LEU A 147 1.06 -7.84 0.95
C LEU A 147 1.72 -9.03 1.68
N LEU A 148 0.97 -9.74 2.53
CA LEU A 148 1.44 -10.93 3.23
C LEU A 148 1.90 -12.01 2.24
N SER A 149 1.05 -12.33 1.27
CA SER A 149 1.33 -13.36 0.26
C SER A 149 2.60 -13.04 -0.52
N LYS A 150 2.77 -11.78 -0.94
CA LYS A 150 3.92 -11.35 -1.71
C LYS A 150 5.19 -11.22 -0.87
N ALA A 151 5.09 -10.94 0.42
CA ALA A 151 6.22 -10.96 1.34
C ALA A 151 6.86 -12.35 1.49
N LEU A 152 6.10 -13.43 1.26
CA LEU A 152 6.62 -14.79 1.36
C LEU A 152 7.75 -15.05 0.36
N TYR A 153 7.63 -14.54 -0.86
CA TYR A 153 8.55 -14.86 -1.97
C TYR A 153 9.24 -13.63 -2.58
N SER A 154 9.05 -12.44 -2.02
CA SER A 154 9.63 -11.22 -2.59
C SER A 154 10.24 -10.26 -1.58
N SER A 155 11.00 -9.30 -2.08
CA SER A 155 11.60 -8.22 -1.28
C SER A 155 10.65 -7.05 -0.98
N LEU A 156 9.34 -7.18 -1.30
CA LEU A 156 8.37 -6.10 -1.18
C LEU A 156 8.35 -5.40 0.20
N PRO A 157 8.42 -6.11 1.34
CA PRO A 157 8.46 -5.45 2.66
C PRO A 157 9.64 -4.48 2.86
N LEU A 158 10.73 -4.60 2.09
CA LEU A 158 11.84 -3.65 2.20
C LEU A 158 11.48 -2.25 1.70
N MET A 159 10.43 -2.12 0.88
CA MET A 159 9.97 -0.81 0.35
C MET A 159 9.52 0.14 1.47
N PHE A 160 9.10 -0.38 2.63
CA PHE A 160 8.76 0.44 3.80
C PHE A 160 9.99 1.10 4.46
N LEU A 161 11.18 0.54 4.27
CA LEU A 161 12.38 0.97 5.00
C LEU A 161 13.11 2.14 4.33
N GLY A 162 12.77 2.44 3.07
CA GLY A 162 13.42 3.47 2.27
C GLY A 162 14.71 3.00 1.61
N PRO A 163 15.52 3.94 1.10
CA PRO A 163 16.69 3.62 0.28
C PRO A 163 17.84 2.98 1.08
N GLU A 164 17.93 3.21 2.38
CA GLU A 164 18.98 2.66 3.24
C GLU A 164 18.42 2.05 4.53
N PHE A 165 18.77 0.78 4.77
CA PHE A 165 18.30 0.04 5.94
C PHE A 165 19.35 -0.95 6.45
N SER A 166 19.13 -1.45 7.67
CA SER A 166 19.95 -2.45 8.35
C SER A 166 19.27 -3.83 8.36
N ALA A 167 20.05 -4.89 8.57
CA ALA A 167 19.50 -6.25 8.66
C ALA A 167 18.45 -6.43 9.78
N PRO A 168 18.59 -5.81 10.98
CA PRO A 168 17.54 -5.86 11.99
C PRO A 168 16.24 -5.17 11.57
N GLU A 169 16.30 -4.04 10.86
CA GLU A 169 15.10 -3.38 10.33
C GLU A 169 14.40 -4.28 9.30
N ALA A 170 15.17 -4.95 8.45
CA ALA A 170 14.65 -5.93 7.51
C ALA A 170 13.95 -7.10 8.24
N VAL A 171 14.54 -7.64 9.30
CA VAL A 171 13.87 -8.66 10.15
C VAL A 171 12.57 -8.12 10.74
N GLY A 172 12.58 -6.90 11.26
CA GLY A 172 11.40 -6.26 11.87
C GLY A 172 10.24 -6.14 10.89
N ILE A 173 10.47 -5.53 9.73
CA ILE A 173 9.40 -5.29 8.76
C ILE A 173 8.84 -6.58 8.16
N PHE A 174 9.71 -7.56 7.88
CA PHE A 174 9.24 -8.87 7.40
C PHE A 174 8.45 -9.61 8.48
N SER A 175 8.86 -9.53 9.75
CA SER A 175 8.12 -10.17 10.84
C SER A 175 6.76 -9.53 11.07
N LEU A 176 6.69 -8.20 10.91
CA LEU A 176 5.45 -7.44 11.03
C LEU A 176 4.48 -7.79 9.89
N VAL A 177 4.95 -7.79 8.65
CA VAL A 177 4.12 -8.10 7.47
C VAL A 177 3.66 -9.57 7.46
N LEU A 178 4.53 -10.50 7.86
CA LEU A 178 4.20 -11.94 7.89
C LEU A 178 3.46 -12.35 9.17
N GLU A 179 3.23 -11.41 10.09
CA GLU A 179 2.57 -11.62 11.38
C GLU A 179 3.21 -12.77 12.19
N ARG A 180 4.53 -12.97 12.03
CA ARG A 180 5.30 -14.01 12.73
C ARG A 180 6.78 -13.66 12.79
N PRO A 181 7.52 -14.12 13.81
CA PRO A 181 8.95 -13.87 13.90
C PRO A 181 9.72 -14.46 12.71
N VAL A 182 10.58 -13.65 12.09
CA VAL A 182 11.49 -14.10 11.04
C VAL A 182 12.90 -14.30 11.59
N LEU A 183 13.51 -15.44 11.26
CA LEU A 183 14.86 -15.75 11.69
C LEU A 183 15.90 -14.81 11.05
N LYS A 184 16.82 -14.30 11.87
CA LYS A 184 17.92 -13.44 11.43
C LYS A 184 18.79 -14.11 10.37
N THR A 185 18.99 -15.42 10.46
CA THR A 185 19.76 -16.23 9.51
C THR A 185 19.10 -16.25 8.13
N SER A 186 17.79 -16.52 8.06
CA SER A 186 17.02 -16.52 6.82
C SER A 186 17.01 -15.13 6.15
N MET A 187 16.84 -14.06 6.94
CA MET A 187 16.94 -12.70 6.42
C MET A 187 18.33 -12.40 5.86
N ARG A 188 19.39 -12.80 6.57
CA ARG A 188 20.76 -12.59 6.11
C ARG A 188 21.04 -13.27 4.77
N GLN A 189 20.55 -14.51 4.59
CA GLN A 189 20.68 -15.22 3.32
C GLN A 189 19.94 -14.51 2.17
N ARG A 190 18.73 -14.00 2.43
CA ARG A 190 17.98 -13.23 1.43
C ARG A 190 18.67 -11.92 1.05
N LEU A 191 19.17 -11.18 2.03
CA LEU A 191 19.93 -9.95 1.76
C LEU A 191 21.20 -10.25 0.96
N LEU A 192 21.90 -11.35 1.25
CA LEU A 192 23.07 -11.78 0.48
C LEU A 192 22.71 -12.07 -1.00
N LYS A 193 21.65 -12.84 -1.26
CA LYS A 193 21.16 -13.10 -2.63
C LYS A 193 20.85 -11.80 -3.38
N MET A 194 20.24 -10.84 -2.70
CA MET A 194 19.95 -9.53 -3.30
C MET A 194 21.23 -8.74 -3.60
N THR A 195 22.24 -8.78 -2.72
CA THR A 195 23.56 -8.17 -2.98
C THR A 195 24.24 -8.82 -4.19
N GLU A 196 24.24 -10.16 -4.26
CA GLU A 196 24.80 -10.92 -5.40
C GLU A 196 24.07 -10.61 -6.71
N ALA A 197 22.76 -10.37 -6.65
CA ALA A 197 21.94 -9.95 -7.80
C ALA A 197 22.03 -8.44 -8.12
N GLY A 198 22.85 -7.68 -7.40
CA GLY A 198 23.04 -6.24 -7.62
C GLY A 198 21.84 -5.38 -7.25
N TYR A 199 20.99 -5.84 -6.33
CA TYR A 199 19.91 -5.04 -5.74
C TYR A 199 20.36 -4.24 -4.52
N LEU A 200 21.37 -4.73 -3.80
CA LEU A 200 21.86 -4.12 -2.56
C LEU A 200 23.37 -3.90 -2.60
N GLN A 201 23.83 -2.88 -1.89
CA GLN A 201 25.26 -2.61 -1.67
C GLN A 201 25.52 -2.20 -0.21
N GLU A 202 26.61 -2.69 0.39
CA GLU A 202 27.04 -2.19 1.70
C GLU A 202 27.46 -0.72 1.59
N THR A 203 26.94 0.13 2.49
CA THR A 203 27.23 1.58 2.47
C THR A 203 28.53 1.95 3.19
N GLY A 204 29.06 1.03 4.00
CA GLY A 204 30.13 1.31 4.98
C GLY A 204 29.67 2.16 6.17
N ARG A 205 28.46 2.73 6.14
CA ARG A 205 27.84 3.48 7.23
C ARG A 205 27.32 2.53 8.31
N LYS A 206 27.10 3.08 9.50
CA LYS A 206 26.40 2.40 10.58
C LYS A 206 25.31 3.30 11.12
N LYS A 207 24.11 2.76 11.30
CA LYS A 207 23.04 3.44 12.05
C LYS A 207 23.14 3.04 13.52
N SER A 208 23.11 4.04 14.40
CA SER A 208 22.86 3.83 15.82
C SER A 208 21.39 3.46 15.99
N GLY A 209 21.11 2.28 16.54
CA GLY A 209 19.74 1.91 16.93
C GLY A 209 19.43 2.40 18.35
N ASP A 210 18.18 2.19 18.79
CA ASP A 210 17.75 2.49 20.16
C ASP A 210 18.50 1.65 21.20
N GLY A 211 19.64 2.15 21.66
CA GLY A 211 20.41 1.61 22.78
C GLY A 211 21.36 0.44 22.47
N GLY A 212 21.65 0.16 21.18
CA GLY A 212 22.48 -0.98 20.75
C GLY A 212 23.78 -0.62 20.00
N ARG A 213 24.63 -1.63 19.73
CA ARG A 213 25.83 -1.48 18.89
C ARG A 213 25.42 -0.97 17.50
N PRO A 214 26.15 -0.01 16.90
CA PRO A 214 25.85 0.49 15.56
C PRO A 214 25.80 -0.64 14.52
N GLN A 215 24.73 -0.66 13.73
CA GLN A 215 24.45 -1.71 12.73
C GLN A 215 24.87 -1.25 11.34
N ARG A 216 25.55 -2.12 10.59
CA ARG A 216 25.87 -1.85 9.18
C ARG A 216 24.59 -1.70 8.36
N THR A 217 24.61 -0.79 7.41
CA THR A 217 23.49 -0.57 6.49
C THR A 217 23.84 -0.99 5.07
N VAL A 218 22.79 -1.30 4.33
CA VAL A 218 22.82 -1.53 2.88
C VAL A 218 21.93 -0.48 2.20
N GLU A 219 22.30 -0.12 0.98
CA GLU A 219 21.54 0.76 0.11
C GLU A 219 20.85 -0.05 -0.99
N ASN A 220 19.59 0.28 -1.28
CA ASN A 220 18.83 -0.29 -2.38
C ASN A 220 19.19 0.41 -3.69
N LEU A 221 19.87 -0.31 -4.56
CA LEU A 221 20.33 0.19 -5.87
C LEU A 221 19.24 0.20 -6.94
N LYS A 222 18.11 -0.48 -6.69
CA LYS A 222 16.97 -0.59 -7.63
C LYS A 222 15.68 -0.15 -6.95
N PRO A 223 15.53 1.15 -6.64
CA PRO A 223 14.31 1.68 -6.04
C PRO A 223 13.10 1.40 -6.95
N GLY A 224 11.95 1.09 -6.35
CA GLY A 224 10.75 0.73 -7.10
C GLY A 224 10.80 -0.63 -7.82
N SER A 225 11.84 -1.43 -7.60
CA SER A 225 11.92 -2.80 -8.10
C SER A 225 11.91 -3.81 -6.96
N VAL A 226 11.18 -4.91 -7.15
CA VAL A 226 11.11 -6.02 -6.19
C VAL A 226 11.97 -7.18 -6.71
N TYR A 227 12.76 -7.76 -5.82
CA TYR A 227 13.47 -9.02 -6.06
C TYR A 227 12.57 -10.20 -5.67
N LEU A 228 12.51 -11.21 -6.54
CA LEU A 228 11.78 -12.45 -6.27
C LEU A 228 12.78 -13.52 -5.82
N PHE A 229 12.46 -14.18 -4.71
CA PHE A 229 13.28 -15.25 -4.15
C PHE A 229 12.78 -16.60 -4.66
N ASP A 230 13.72 -17.51 -4.96
CA ASP A 230 13.41 -18.87 -5.44
C ASP A 230 12.67 -19.73 -4.40
N ARG A 231 12.70 -19.34 -3.11
CA ARG A 231 12.06 -20.06 -2.01
C ARG A 231 11.27 -19.12 -1.13
N CYS A 232 10.08 -19.57 -0.72
CA CYS A 232 9.23 -18.86 0.23
C CYS A 232 9.82 -18.87 1.66
N PHE A 233 9.34 -17.97 2.53
CA PHE A 233 9.64 -18.02 3.98
C PHE A 233 9.03 -19.24 4.70
N LEU A 234 8.27 -20.08 4.00
CA LEU A 234 7.53 -21.20 4.56
C LEU A 234 8.34 -22.51 4.57
N GLU A 235 9.60 -22.48 4.14
CA GLU A 235 10.51 -23.63 4.14
C GLU A 235 11.66 -23.46 5.14
#